data_AF-A0A948UHQ6-F1
#
_entry.id   AF-A0A948UHQ6-F1
#
_cell.length_a   1.000
_cell.length_b   1.000
_cell.length_c   1.000
_cell.angle_alpha   90.00
_cell.angle_beta   90.00
_cell.angle_gamma   90.00
#
_symmetry.space_group_name_H-M   'P 1'
#
loop_
_entity.id
_entity.type
_entity.pdbx_description
1 polymer ?
#
loop_
_entity_poly.entity_id
_entity_poly.type
_entity_poly.pdbx_seq_one_letter_code
_entity_poly.pdbx_strand_id
1 'polypeptide(L)'
;MLTAKKNYEFEPDYAIPPGETLKEVMESLDMTQKELAIRTGLTVQSFNRIFKGEQPITYDTANKLELATGVLARMWNNLEAQYQEQLAKIKERKLLEADLDWLKTIPTHELIQRDAIENQKNKALLLREVLKFYGVSSVAAWRDIWSKPAVAARRSQCFETCPGPASAWIRLGEIQARQIDCGQFDKNKFARAVKAIHLLTVKDSKEFVPEMLSLCAESGVALSLVPEMKKVPWHGATKWLSASKAMILLNLRGKMEDQFWFSFFHEAGHVLHDSKKDLYINDGSSDDPREHKANEFAAETLIPSDRNPEIASLRAKADVIRLAAELKISTGIVAGRFQRLTEKWSYFNGLKRRFEWVVTNK
;
A
#
# COMPACT_ATOMS: atom_id res chain seq x y z
N MET A 1 11.71 25.63 15.43
CA MET A 1 11.26 24.27 15.77
C MET A 1 12.48 23.47 16.18
N LEU A 2 12.54 23.03 17.43
CA LEU A 2 13.63 22.20 17.95
C LEU A 2 13.54 20.83 17.27
N THR A 3 14.45 20.55 16.34
CA THR A 3 14.70 19.20 15.84
C THR A 3 15.19 18.38 17.03
N ALA A 4 14.32 17.54 17.59
CA ALA A 4 14.72 16.53 18.55
C ALA A 4 15.80 15.67 17.87
N LYS A 5 17.05 15.77 18.34
CA LYS A 5 18.12 14.85 17.95
C LYS A 5 17.56 13.43 18.16
N LYS A 6 17.57 12.60 17.11
CA LYS A 6 17.31 11.17 17.22
C LYS A 6 18.22 10.64 18.34
N ASN A 7 17.66 10.39 19.52
CA ASN A 7 18.37 9.69 20.58
C ASN A 7 18.77 8.34 19.98
N TYR A 8 20.05 7.98 20.08
CA TYR A 8 20.50 6.66 19.68
C TYR A 8 19.66 5.66 20.50
N GLU A 9 18.74 4.97 19.83
CA GLU A 9 17.90 3.95 20.43
C GLU A 9 18.85 2.83 20.85
N PHE A 10 19.14 2.74 22.15
CA PHE A 10 19.98 1.69 22.70
C PHE A 10 19.18 0.39 22.67
N GLU A 11 19.35 -0.35 21.58
CA GLU A 11 18.73 -1.65 21.37
C GLU A 11 19.84 -2.71 21.38
N PRO A 12 20.18 -3.28 22.55
CA PRO A 12 21.23 -4.29 22.66
C PRO A 12 20.89 -5.51 21.79
N ASP A 13 21.87 -6.36 21.51
CA ASP A 13 21.70 -7.64 20.81
C ASP A 13 21.67 -8.85 21.76
N TYR A 14 21.69 -8.57 23.07
CA TYR A 14 21.56 -9.53 24.15
C TYR A 14 20.37 -9.17 25.05
N ALA A 15 19.91 -10.14 25.84
CA ALA A 15 18.85 -9.97 26.83
C ALA A 15 19.40 -10.41 28.19
N ILE A 16 19.26 -9.56 29.22
CA ILE A 16 19.67 -9.89 30.59
C ILE A 16 18.45 -10.48 31.30
N PRO A 17 18.50 -11.73 31.78
CA PRO A 17 17.37 -12.30 32.50
C PRO A 17 17.21 -11.61 33.87
N PRO A 18 15.97 -11.42 34.36
CA PRO A 18 15.72 -10.80 35.67
C PRO A 18 16.38 -11.55 36.83
N GLY A 19 16.69 -12.83 36.61
CA GLY A 19 17.43 -13.66 37.54
C GLY A 19 18.85 -13.17 37.84
N GLU A 20 19.52 -12.43 36.96
CA GLU A 20 20.82 -11.81 37.29
C GLU A 20 20.64 -10.72 38.35
N THR A 21 19.65 -9.83 38.18
CA THR A 21 19.32 -8.82 39.21
C THR A 21 18.86 -9.47 40.52
N LEU A 22 18.18 -10.61 40.46
CA LEU A 22 17.81 -11.34 41.66
C LEU A 22 19.03 -11.87 42.43
N LYS A 23 20.10 -12.30 41.73
CA LYS A 23 21.36 -12.69 42.39
C LYS A 23 21.99 -11.49 43.10
N GLU A 24 22.05 -10.33 42.45
CA GLU A 24 22.59 -9.10 43.06
C GLU A 24 21.79 -8.70 44.32
N VAL A 25 20.47 -8.78 44.26
CA VAL A 25 19.61 -8.52 45.43
C VAL A 25 19.87 -9.53 46.54
N MET A 26 20.02 -10.82 46.22
CA MET A 26 20.34 -11.84 47.20
C MET A 26 21.71 -11.60 47.86
N GLU A 27 22.72 -11.22 47.09
CA GLU A 27 24.05 -10.87 47.59
C GLU A 27 23.98 -9.65 48.53
N SER A 28 23.19 -8.63 48.19
CA SER A 28 23.00 -7.45 49.06
C SER A 28 22.30 -7.75 50.39
N LEU A 29 21.56 -8.86 50.47
CA LEU A 29 20.84 -9.31 51.65
C LEU A 29 21.57 -10.46 52.39
N ASP A 30 22.80 -10.81 51.97
CA ASP A 30 23.55 -11.97 52.45
C ASP A 30 22.72 -13.28 52.43
N MET A 31 21.82 -13.40 51.45
CA MET A 31 20.82 -14.46 51.39
C MET A 31 21.24 -15.58 50.43
N THR A 32 21.26 -16.82 50.93
CA THR A 32 21.51 -17.97 50.07
C THR A 32 20.29 -18.35 49.22
N GLN A 33 20.51 -19.00 48.08
CA GLN A 33 19.40 -19.50 47.24
C GLN A 33 18.48 -20.49 47.97
N LYS A 34 19.03 -21.31 48.87
CA LYS A 34 18.23 -22.23 49.69
C LYS A 34 17.31 -21.47 50.65
N GLU A 35 17.82 -20.40 51.26
CA GLU A 35 17.04 -19.54 52.14
C GLU A 35 15.93 -18.82 51.38
N LEU A 36 16.22 -18.25 50.20
CA LEU A 36 15.20 -17.60 49.38
C LEU A 36 14.10 -18.58 48.92
N ALA A 37 14.48 -19.82 48.60
CA ALA A 37 13.55 -20.91 48.29
C ALA A 37 12.55 -21.16 49.43
N ILE A 38 13.06 -21.25 50.66
CA ILE A 38 12.23 -21.43 51.86
C ILE A 38 11.30 -20.23 52.05
N ARG A 39 11.82 -18.99 52.00
CA ARG A 39 11.04 -17.76 52.24
C ARG A 39 9.91 -17.54 51.23
N THR A 40 10.12 -17.90 49.97
CA THR A 40 9.13 -17.70 48.90
C THR A 40 8.20 -18.89 48.70
N GLY A 41 8.47 -20.03 49.36
CA GLY A 41 7.75 -21.28 49.12
C GLY A 41 7.98 -21.87 47.73
N LEU A 42 9.09 -21.49 47.06
CA LEU A 42 9.48 -21.98 45.75
C LEU A 42 10.62 -22.99 45.88
N THR A 43 10.88 -23.77 44.84
CA THR A 43 11.97 -24.74 44.86
C THR A 43 13.31 -24.10 44.46
N VAL A 44 14.42 -24.64 44.96
CA VAL A 44 15.78 -24.25 44.51
C VAL A 44 15.91 -24.45 42.99
N GLN A 45 15.27 -25.49 42.43
CA GLN A 45 15.24 -25.73 40.99
C GLN A 45 14.51 -24.62 40.23
N SER A 46 13.42 -24.09 40.76
CA SER A 46 12.73 -22.93 40.18
C SER A 46 13.65 -21.72 40.12
N PHE A 47 14.39 -21.43 41.19
CA PHE A 47 15.37 -20.34 41.19
C PHE A 47 16.51 -20.57 40.19
N ASN A 48 17.02 -21.81 40.07
CA ASN A 48 18.02 -22.13 39.05
C ASN A 48 17.53 -21.83 37.62
N ARG A 49 16.25 -22.08 37.33
CA ARG A 49 15.66 -21.77 36.03
C ARG A 49 15.42 -20.27 35.84
N ILE A 50 14.99 -19.56 36.88
CA ILE A 50 14.84 -18.09 36.87
C ILE A 50 16.19 -17.42 36.61
N PHE A 51 17.26 -17.87 37.28
CA PHE A 51 18.62 -17.37 37.07
C PHE A 51 19.15 -17.58 35.66
N LYS A 52 18.74 -18.67 35.00
CA LYS A 52 19.08 -18.95 33.61
C LYS A 52 18.16 -18.26 32.59
N GLY A 53 17.09 -17.59 33.04
CA GLY A 53 16.06 -17.04 32.17
C GLY A 53 15.15 -18.09 31.50
N GLU A 54 15.20 -19.34 31.96
CA GLU A 54 14.37 -20.44 31.43
C GLU A 54 12.95 -20.45 32.02
N GLN A 55 12.80 -19.92 33.23
CA GLN A 55 11.51 -19.79 33.91
C GLN A 55 11.21 -18.30 34.15
N PRO A 56 10.06 -17.79 33.68
CA PRO A 56 9.70 -16.39 33.85
C PRO A 56 9.36 -16.07 35.31
N ILE A 57 9.64 -14.84 35.73
CA ILE A 57 9.09 -14.31 36.98
C ILE A 57 7.62 -13.93 36.73
N THR A 58 6.69 -14.78 37.18
CA THR A 58 5.25 -14.50 37.09
C THR A 58 4.84 -13.44 38.11
N TYR A 59 3.65 -12.84 37.95
CA TYR A 59 3.09 -11.91 38.94
C TYR A 59 3.04 -12.50 40.37
N ASP A 60 2.69 -13.78 40.51
CA ASP A 60 2.70 -14.47 41.82
C ASP A 60 4.13 -14.60 42.39
N THR A 61 5.10 -14.93 41.52
CA THR A 61 6.51 -15.02 41.91
C THR A 61 7.04 -13.65 42.33
N ALA A 62 6.69 -12.59 41.60
CA ALA A 62 7.07 -11.22 41.91
C ALA A 62 6.51 -10.77 43.27
N ASN A 63 5.25 -11.09 43.58
CA ASN A 63 4.65 -10.80 44.90
C ASN A 63 5.38 -11.54 46.03
N LYS A 64 5.72 -12.81 45.83
CA LYS A 64 6.51 -13.59 46.80
C LYS A 64 7.91 -13.02 46.99
N LEU A 65 8.56 -12.60 45.90
CA LEU A 65 9.88 -11.96 45.94
C LEU A 65 9.83 -10.62 46.66
N GLU A 66 8.78 -9.81 46.48
CA GLU A 66 8.61 -8.56 47.21
C GLU A 66 8.57 -8.79 48.72
N LEU A 67 7.77 -9.77 49.16
CA LEU A 67 7.70 -10.13 50.58
C LEU A 67 9.04 -10.66 51.13
N ALA A 68 9.81 -11.39 50.32
CA ALA A 68 11.07 -11.99 50.76
C ALA A 68 12.29 -11.07 50.69
N THR A 69 12.33 -10.13 49.73
CA THR A 69 13.48 -9.28 49.41
C THR A 69 13.27 -7.80 49.73
N GLY A 70 12.02 -7.37 49.93
CA GLY A 70 11.65 -5.96 50.09
C GLY A 70 11.65 -5.16 48.77
N VAL A 71 12.02 -5.77 47.64
CA VAL A 71 12.01 -5.13 46.33
C VAL A 71 10.64 -5.26 45.69
N LEU A 72 10.00 -4.13 45.37
CA LEU A 72 8.63 -4.06 44.86
C LEU A 72 8.38 -5.03 43.68
N ALA A 73 7.25 -5.75 43.70
CA ALA A 73 6.86 -6.70 42.65
C ALA A 73 6.83 -6.05 41.26
N ARG A 74 6.46 -4.76 41.19
CA ARG A 74 6.48 -4.00 39.93
C ARG A 74 7.85 -3.97 39.26
N MET A 75 8.93 -3.99 40.04
CA MET A 75 10.30 -3.96 39.51
C MET A 75 10.58 -5.27 38.78
N TRP A 76 10.30 -6.40 39.43
CA TRP A 76 10.45 -7.73 38.83
C TRP A 76 9.60 -7.93 37.57
N ASN A 77 8.34 -7.51 37.62
CA ASN A 77 7.45 -7.59 36.46
C ASN A 77 7.97 -6.75 35.28
N ASN A 78 8.53 -5.57 35.55
CA ASN A 78 9.12 -4.73 34.51
C ASN A 78 10.39 -5.35 33.91
N LEU A 79 11.27 -5.91 34.75
CA LEU A 79 12.47 -6.61 34.27
C LEU A 79 12.09 -7.82 33.40
N GLU A 80 11.12 -8.62 33.82
CA GLU A 80 10.64 -9.76 33.05
C GLU A 80 10.04 -9.31 31.71
N ALA A 81 9.19 -8.28 31.72
CA ALA A 81 8.62 -7.74 30.49
C ALA A 81 9.71 -7.26 29.51
N GLN A 82 10.71 -6.52 30.00
CA GLN A 82 11.85 -6.06 29.20
C GLN A 82 12.67 -7.23 28.65
N TYR A 83 12.94 -8.25 29.46
CA TYR A 83 13.67 -9.44 29.04
C TYR A 83 12.93 -10.21 27.93
N GLN A 84 11.63 -10.45 28.10
CA GLN A 84 10.82 -11.15 27.12
C GLN A 84 10.67 -10.36 25.82
N GLU A 85 10.46 -9.04 25.90
CA GLU A 85 10.44 -8.16 24.73
C GLU A 85 11.75 -8.27 23.94
N GLN A 86 12.89 -8.23 24.65
CA GLN A 86 14.20 -8.28 24.06
C GLN A 86 14.51 -9.65 23.42
N LEU A 87 14.16 -10.74 24.08
CA LEU A 87 14.24 -12.08 23.48
C LEU A 87 13.39 -12.20 22.22
N ALA A 88 12.18 -11.66 22.23
CA ALA A 88 11.30 -11.66 21.07
C ALA A 88 11.91 -10.89 19.89
N LYS A 89 12.50 -9.71 20.13
CA LYS A 89 13.21 -8.93 19.12
C LYS A 89 14.42 -9.66 18.54
N ILE A 90 15.23 -10.31 19.38
CA ILE A 90 16.39 -11.10 18.92
C ILE A 90 15.92 -12.27 18.05
N LYS A 91 14.84 -12.96 18.46
CA LYS A 91 14.26 -14.06 17.68
C LYS A 91 13.67 -13.58 16.36
N GLU A 92 12.92 -12.48 16.37
CA GLU A 92 12.39 -11.83 15.17
C GLU A 92 13.53 -11.50 14.21
N ARG A 93 14.59 -10.83 14.67
CA ARG A 93 15.75 -10.47 13.85
C ARG A 93 16.38 -11.68 13.16
N LYS A 94 16.58 -12.78 13.89
CA LYS A 94 17.09 -14.04 13.32
C LYS A 94 16.19 -14.63 12.24
N LEU A 95 14.87 -14.53 12.41
CA LEU A 95 13.92 -14.97 11.38
C LEU A 95 13.96 -14.08 10.14
N LEU A 96 14.03 -12.76 10.32
CA LEU A 96 14.13 -11.80 9.21
C LEU A 96 15.46 -11.97 8.44
N GLU A 97 16.54 -12.34 9.13
CA GLU A 97 17.84 -12.63 8.52
C GLU A 97 17.79 -13.82 7.55
N ALA A 98 16.93 -14.80 7.78
CA ALA A 98 16.73 -15.93 6.87
C ALA A 98 16.03 -15.53 5.56
N ASP A 99 15.27 -14.43 5.56
CA ASP A 99 14.45 -13.98 4.44
C ASP A 99 15.06 -12.79 3.68
N LEU A 100 16.31 -12.39 3.96
CA LEU A 100 16.94 -11.19 3.37
C LEU A 100 16.99 -11.20 1.84
N ASP A 101 17.06 -12.38 1.22
CA ASP A 101 17.06 -12.51 -0.24
C ASP A 101 15.75 -12.04 -0.86
N TRP A 102 14.62 -12.10 -0.14
CA TRP A 102 13.34 -11.59 -0.62
C TRP A 102 13.39 -10.08 -0.92
N LEU A 103 14.22 -9.30 -0.21
CA LEU A 103 14.37 -7.87 -0.47
C LEU A 103 14.85 -7.55 -1.88
N LYS A 104 15.59 -8.47 -2.51
CA LYS A 104 16.04 -8.30 -3.90
C LYS A 104 14.88 -8.31 -4.90
N THR A 105 13.74 -8.87 -4.52
CA THR A 105 12.54 -8.94 -5.35
C THR A 105 11.67 -7.68 -5.25
N ILE A 106 11.82 -6.90 -4.16
CA ILE A 106 11.02 -5.71 -3.87
C ILE A 106 11.77 -4.44 -4.30
N PRO A 107 11.10 -3.42 -4.88
CA PRO A 107 11.75 -2.18 -5.29
C PRO A 107 12.04 -1.24 -4.10
N THR A 108 12.83 -1.70 -3.13
CA THR A 108 13.12 -0.99 -1.87
C THR A 108 13.69 0.42 -2.10
N HIS A 109 14.64 0.56 -3.02
CA HIS A 109 15.22 1.87 -3.36
C HIS A 109 14.17 2.86 -3.85
N GLU A 110 13.25 2.43 -4.71
CA GLU A 110 12.18 3.30 -5.22
C GLU A 110 11.14 3.63 -4.14
N LEU A 111 10.85 2.69 -3.23
CA LEU A 111 9.98 2.94 -2.08
C LEU A 111 10.59 3.97 -1.11
N ILE A 112 11.90 3.90 -0.87
CA ILE A 112 12.63 4.91 -0.07
C ILE A 112 12.57 6.28 -0.74
N GLN A 113 12.80 6.36 -2.05
CA GLN A 113 12.74 7.62 -2.81
C GLN A 113 11.35 8.27 -2.80
N ARG A 114 10.30 7.50 -2.55
CA ARG A 114 8.91 7.96 -2.46
C ARG A 114 8.46 8.21 -1.02
N ASP A 115 9.38 8.15 -0.05
CA ASP A 115 9.10 8.22 1.39
C ASP A 115 8.04 7.20 1.86
N ALA A 116 7.93 6.07 1.16
CA ALA A 116 6.97 5.01 1.50
C ALA A 116 7.52 4.06 2.57
N ILE A 117 8.85 3.96 2.70
CA ILE A 117 9.57 3.24 3.74
C ILE A 117 10.78 4.04 4.21
N GLU A 118 11.16 3.87 5.47
CA GLU A 118 12.37 4.50 6.01
C GLU A 118 13.64 3.79 5.52
N ASN A 119 14.68 4.56 5.20
CA ASN A 119 15.98 3.99 4.87
C ASN A 119 16.67 3.45 6.13
N GLN A 120 17.05 2.18 6.10
CA GLN A 120 17.69 1.49 7.22
C GLN A 120 19.08 1.00 6.83
N LYS A 121 20.06 1.20 7.72
CA LYS A 121 21.43 0.70 7.52
C LYS A 121 21.50 -0.82 7.59
N ASN A 122 20.71 -1.42 8.48
CA ASN A 122 20.65 -2.86 8.67
C ASN A 122 19.57 -3.46 7.75
N LYS A 123 19.91 -4.51 6.98
CA LYS A 123 18.97 -5.16 6.05
C LYS A 123 17.78 -5.84 6.75
N ALA A 124 17.96 -6.38 7.95
CA ALA A 124 16.85 -6.97 8.72
C ALA A 124 15.85 -5.88 9.15
N LEU A 125 16.35 -4.69 9.53
CA LEU A 125 15.49 -3.54 9.82
C LEU A 125 14.79 -3.02 8.55
N LEU A 126 15.49 -2.99 7.41
CA LEU A 126 14.87 -2.66 6.13
C LEU A 126 13.75 -3.65 5.78
N LEU A 127 13.97 -4.94 6.03
CA LEU A 127 12.96 -5.98 5.82
C LEU A 127 11.73 -5.76 6.69
N ARG A 128 11.92 -5.42 7.97
CA ARG A 128 10.84 -5.05 8.88
C ARG A 128 10.04 -3.86 8.37
N GLU A 129 10.70 -2.80 7.88
CA GLU A 129 10.03 -1.64 7.29
C GLU A 129 9.24 -2.00 6.02
N VAL A 130 9.77 -2.89 5.17
CA VAL A 130 9.05 -3.38 3.99
C VAL A 130 7.81 -4.20 4.40
N LEU A 131 7.93 -5.09 5.39
CA LEU A 131 6.80 -5.86 5.91
C LEU A 131 5.71 -4.94 6.50
N LYS A 132 6.12 -3.92 7.26
CA LYS A 132 5.24 -2.87 7.79
C LYS A 132 4.53 -2.10 6.66
N PHE A 133 5.25 -1.73 5.60
CA PHE A 133 4.66 -1.10 4.41
C PHE A 133 3.55 -1.97 3.81
N TYR A 134 3.80 -3.27 3.62
CA TYR A 134 2.79 -4.20 3.13
C TYR A 134 1.69 -4.53 4.15
N GLY A 135 1.90 -4.24 5.43
CA GLY A 135 0.96 -4.57 6.51
C GLY A 135 0.90 -6.07 6.80
N VAL A 136 2.03 -6.78 6.67
CA VAL A 136 2.14 -8.23 6.88
C VAL A 136 3.20 -8.55 7.93
N SER A 137 3.06 -9.67 8.64
CA SER A 137 3.99 -10.08 9.70
C SER A 137 5.17 -10.93 9.24
N SER A 138 5.16 -11.41 7.99
CA SER A 138 6.23 -12.25 7.45
C SER A 138 6.24 -12.26 5.92
N VAL A 139 7.36 -12.71 5.34
CA VAL A 139 7.47 -12.94 3.89
C VAL A 139 6.52 -14.03 3.42
N ALA A 140 6.27 -15.05 4.24
CA ALA A 140 5.27 -16.08 3.94
C ALA A 140 3.86 -15.48 3.80
N ALA A 141 3.45 -14.61 4.73
CA ALA A 141 2.17 -13.91 4.65
C ALA A 141 2.09 -12.99 3.42
N TRP A 142 3.20 -12.32 3.07
CA TRP A 142 3.26 -11.56 1.81
C TRP A 142 3.06 -12.47 0.59
N ARG A 143 3.70 -13.64 0.55
CA ARG A 143 3.54 -14.60 -0.56
C ARG A 143 2.09 -15.07 -0.68
N ASP A 144 1.41 -15.34 0.43
CA ASP A 144 0.01 -15.77 0.43
C ASP A 144 -0.94 -14.67 -0.09
N ILE A 145 -0.68 -13.41 0.29
CA ILE A 145 -1.54 -12.28 -0.09
C ILE A 145 -1.25 -11.80 -1.50
N TRP A 146 0.01 -11.76 -1.93
CA TRP A 146 0.44 -11.07 -3.16
C TRP A 146 0.96 -11.99 -4.26
N SER A 147 1.55 -13.13 -3.93
CA SER A 147 2.22 -14.00 -4.90
C SER A 147 1.42 -15.26 -5.27
N LYS A 148 0.67 -15.85 -4.33
CA LYS A 148 -0.17 -17.01 -4.63
C LYS A 148 -1.42 -16.57 -5.40
N PRO A 149 -1.71 -17.18 -6.56
CA PRO A 149 -2.88 -16.83 -7.35
C PRO A 149 -4.13 -17.44 -6.70
N ALA A 150 -5.14 -16.61 -6.43
CA ALA A 150 -6.48 -17.06 -6.07
C ALA A 150 -7.60 -16.38 -6.89
N VAL A 151 -7.28 -15.34 -7.66
CA VAL A 151 -8.27 -14.48 -8.35
C VAL A 151 -7.75 -14.12 -9.74
N ALA A 152 -8.65 -14.06 -10.73
CA ALA A 152 -8.35 -13.80 -12.15
C ALA A 152 -7.47 -12.56 -12.38
N ALA A 153 -7.66 -11.52 -11.58
CA ALA A 153 -6.86 -10.30 -11.53
C ALA A 153 -5.34 -10.46 -11.45
N ARG A 154 -4.91 -11.49 -10.71
CA ARG A 154 -3.50 -11.71 -10.36
C ARG A 154 -2.76 -12.49 -11.44
N ARG A 155 -3.41 -12.72 -12.58
CA ARG A 155 -2.87 -13.38 -13.78
C ARG A 155 -2.33 -12.40 -14.82
N SER A 156 -2.28 -11.09 -14.52
CA SER A 156 -1.61 -10.17 -15.43
C SER A 156 -0.16 -10.61 -15.58
N GLN A 157 0.35 -10.59 -16.82
CA GLN A 157 1.69 -11.11 -17.12
C GLN A 157 2.78 -10.39 -16.30
N CYS A 158 2.55 -9.12 -15.96
CA CYS A 158 3.42 -8.35 -15.08
C CYS A 158 3.41 -8.84 -13.62
N PHE A 159 2.27 -9.25 -13.06
CA PHE A 159 2.23 -9.84 -11.71
C PHE A 159 2.95 -11.17 -11.65
N GLU A 160 2.86 -11.97 -12.72
CA GLU A 160 3.54 -13.25 -12.82
C GLU A 160 5.06 -13.10 -12.98
N THR A 161 5.52 -12.09 -13.72
CA THR A 161 6.95 -11.89 -14.03
C THR A 161 7.67 -10.96 -13.06
N CYS A 162 6.96 -10.02 -12.42
CA CYS A 162 7.52 -8.98 -11.55
C CYS A 162 6.62 -8.69 -10.31
N PRO A 163 6.31 -9.70 -9.46
CA PRO A 163 5.35 -9.57 -8.35
C PRO A 163 5.72 -8.51 -7.30
N GLY A 164 7.01 -8.23 -7.10
CA GLY A 164 7.48 -7.21 -6.15
C GLY A 164 7.06 -5.79 -6.57
N PRO A 165 7.52 -5.26 -7.72
CA PRO A 165 7.08 -3.97 -8.22
C PRO A 165 5.56 -3.86 -8.41
N ALA A 166 4.96 -4.90 -8.98
CA ALA A 166 3.52 -5.05 -9.16
C ALA A 166 2.73 -4.81 -7.85
N SER A 167 3.04 -5.60 -6.81
CA SER A 167 2.40 -5.48 -5.51
C SER A 167 2.71 -4.15 -4.81
N ALA A 168 3.92 -3.62 -4.96
CA ALA A 168 4.32 -2.36 -4.35
C ALA A 168 3.50 -1.18 -4.90
N TRP A 169 3.25 -1.13 -6.22
CA TRP A 169 2.45 -0.07 -6.83
C TRP A 169 0.99 -0.11 -6.36
N ILE A 170 0.37 -1.31 -6.32
CA ILE A 170 -0.98 -1.48 -5.78
C ILE A 170 -1.03 -1.10 -4.30
N ARG A 171 -0.02 -1.50 -3.52
CA ARG A 171 0.04 -1.21 -2.09
C ARG A 171 0.13 0.28 -1.79
N LEU A 172 0.90 1.04 -2.59
CA LEU A 172 0.90 2.52 -2.53
C LEU A 172 -0.51 3.07 -2.76
N GLY A 173 -1.21 2.55 -3.77
CA GLY A 173 -2.60 2.89 -4.06
C GLY A 173 -3.53 2.63 -2.88
N GLU A 174 -3.41 1.47 -2.23
CA GLU A 174 -4.21 1.11 -1.05
C GLU A 174 -3.96 2.04 0.14
N ILE A 175 -2.70 2.39 0.40
CA ILE A 175 -2.32 3.28 1.50
C ILE A 175 -2.94 4.67 1.26
N GLN A 176 -2.81 5.21 0.04
CA GLN A 176 -3.42 6.49 -0.32
C GLN A 176 -4.95 6.41 -0.24
N ALA A 177 -5.58 5.36 -0.77
CA ALA A 177 -7.02 5.19 -0.76
C ALA A 177 -7.60 5.10 0.66
N ARG A 178 -6.86 4.52 1.62
CA ARG A 178 -7.26 4.48 3.02
C ARG A 178 -7.28 5.85 3.69
N GLN A 179 -6.44 6.78 3.25
CA GLN A 179 -6.39 8.16 3.76
C GLN A 179 -7.51 9.05 3.19
N ILE A 180 -8.09 8.68 2.04
CA ILE A 180 -9.21 9.40 1.45
C ILE A 180 -10.48 9.03 2.21
N ASP A 181 -11.12 10.01 2.85
CA ASP A 181 -12.42 9.81 3.46
C ASP A 181 -13.48 9.62 2.36
N CYS A 182 -14.30 8.58 2.46
CA CYS A 182 -15.27 8.24 1.44
C CYS A 182 -16.61 7.90 2.08
N GLY A 183 -17.70 8.29 1.40
CA GLY A 183 -19.03 7.79 1.73
C GLY A 183 -19.17 6.29 1.48
N GLN A 184 -20.35 5.74 1.79
CA GLN A 184 -20.65 4.37 1.38
C GLN A 184 -20.85 4.29 -0.14
N PHE A 185 -20.36 3.21 -0.75
CA PHE A 185 -20.50 3.01 -2.18
C PHE A 185 -21.97 2.99 -2.62
N ASP A 186 -22.29 3.90 -3.54
CA ASP A 186 -23.58 3.98 -4.23
C ASP A 186 -23.34 3.97 -5.73
N LYS A 187 -23.79 2.90 -6.38
CA LYS A 187 -23.63 2.68 -7.82
C LYS A 187 -24.27 3.80 -8.66
N ASN A 188 -25.45 4.28 -8.28
CA ASN A 188 -26.18 5.31 -9.01
C ASN A 188 -25.54 6.69 -8.79
N LYS A 189 -25.02 6.95 -7.58
CA LYS A 189 -24.24 8.15 -7.30
C LYS A 189 -22.93 8.14 -8.09
N PHE A 190 -22.22 7.01 -8.13
CA PHE A 190 -20.99 6.90 -8.92
C PHE A 190 -21.26 7.02 -10.43
N ALA A 191 -22.32 6.42 -10.96
CA ALA A 191 -22.69 6.60 -12.36
C ALA A 191 -22.98 8.07 -12.73
N ARG A 192 -23.58 8.85 -11.80
CA ARG A 192 -23.75 10.30 -11.96
C ARG A 192 -22.42 11.05 -11.86
N ALA A 193 -21.56 10.65 -10.91
CA ALA A 193 -20.21 11.21 -10.79
C ALA A 193 -19.40 11.00 -12.08
N VAL A 194 -19.43 9.82 -12.68
CA VAL A 194 -18.76 9.53 -13.97
C VAL A 194 -19.23 10.48 -15.07
N LYS A 195 -20.54 10.74 -15.18
CA LYS A 195 -21.09 11.72 -16.14
C LYS A 195 -20.64 13.16 -15.85
N ALA A 196 -20.55 13.54 -14.58
CA ALA A 196 -20.03 14.85 -14.20
C ALA A 196 -18.53 14.98 -14.54
N ILE A 197 -17.76 13.93 -14.27
CA ILE A 197 -16.31 13.87 -14.55
C ILE A 197 -16.02 13.97 -16.06
N HIS A 198 -16.87 13.40 -16.92
CA HIS A 198 -16.77 13.56 -18.38
C HIS A 198 -16.71 15.03 -18.82
N LEU A 199 -17.49 15.89 -18.17
CA LEU A 199 -17.50 17.33 -18.44
C LEU A 199 -16.26 18.06 -17.92
N LEU A 200 -15.48 17.44 -17.03
CA LEU A 200 -14.24 18.02 -16.51
C LEU A 200 -13.07 17.87 -17.46
N THR A 201 -13.22 17.07 -18.52
CA THR A 201 -12.15 16.81 -19.49
C THR A 201 -11.58 18.07 -20.12
N VAL A 202 -12.38 19.15 -20.25
CA VAL A 202 -11.94 20.44 -20.79
C VAL A 202 -11.16 21.32 -19.80
N LYS A 203 -11.25 21.06 -18.49
CA LYS A 203 -10.63 21.89 -17.44
C LYS A 203 -9.14 21.60 -17.30
N ASP A 204 -8.41 22.47 -16.58
CA ASP A 204 -7.01 22.20 -16.21
C ASP A 204 -6.90 21.19 -15.05
N SER A 205 -5.76 20.51 -14.96
CA SER A 205 -5.43 19.56 -13.89
C SER A 205 -5.64 20.12 -12.47
N LYS A 206 -5.35 21.40 -12.24
CA LYS A 206 -5.54 22.04 -10.93
C LYS A 206 -7.02 22.18 -10.55
N GLU A 207 -7.91 22.18 -11.53
CA GLU A 207 -9.34 22.31 -11.34
C GLU A 207 -10.03 20.94 -11.32
N PHE A 208 -9.75 20.07 -12.31
CA PHE A 208 -10.46 18.80 -12.40
C PHE A 208 -10.00 17.78 -11.36
N VAL A 209 -8.73 17.77 -10.93
CA VAL A 209 -8.25 16.73 -10.01
C VAL A 209 -8.96 16.81 -8.65
N PRO A 210 -9.05 17.97 -7.97
CA PRO A 210 -9.82 18.07 -6.72
C PRO A 210 -11.29 17.70 -6.89
N GLU A 211 -11.90 18.11 -8.00
CA GLU A 211 -13.32 17.84 -8.28
C GLU A 211 -13.58 16.35 -8.56
N MET A 212 -12.72 15.69 -9.33
CA MET A 212 -12.75 14.23 -9.53
C MET A 212 -12.60 13.47 -8.22
N LEU A 213 -11.63 13.87 -7.37
CA LEU A 213 -11.43 13.25 -6.06
C LEU A 213 -12.69 13.35 -5.21
N SER A 214 -13.33 14.53 -5.16
CA SER A 214 -14.58 14.75 -4.41
C SER A 214 -15.72 13.90 -4.93
N LEU A 215 -15.99 13.94 -6.24
CA LEU A 215 -17.08 13.22 -6.88
C LEU A 215 -16.96 11.70 -6.68
N CYS A 216 -15.74 11.16 -6.81
CA CYS A 216 -15.45 9.76 -6.52
C CYS A 216 -15.66 9.46 -5.02
N ALA A 217 -15.06 10.23 -4.13
CA ALA A 217 -15.10 9.98 -2.67
C ALA A 217 -16.53 10.01 -2.12
N GLU A 218 -17.33 10.97 -2.58
CA GLU A 218 -18.74 11.11 -2.22
C GLU A 218 -19.60 9.91 -2.64
N SER A 219 -19.16 9.17 -3.65
CA SER A 219 -19.83 7.96 -4.16
C SER A 219 -19.25 6.65 -3.62
N GLY A 220 -18.31 6.73 -2.68
CA GLY A 220 -17.63 5.57 -2.08
C GLY A 220 -16.50 4.98 -2.93
N VAL A 221 -15.91 5.78 -3.82
CA VAL A 221 -14.77 5.40 -4.65
C VAL A 221 -13.55 6.27 -4.28
N ALA A 222 -12.49 5.65 -3.78
CA ALA A 222 -11.22 6.31 -3.55
C ALA A 222 -10.41 6.33 -4.84
N LEU A 223 -10.20 7.52 -5.41
CA LEU A 223 -9.33 7.71 -6.57
C LEU A 223 -7.89 7.94 -6.08
N SER A 224 -7.06 6.90 -6.20
CA SER A 224 -5.64 6.93 -5.90
C SER A 224 -4.83 7.26 -7.15
N LEU A 225 -3.94 8.22 -7.00
CA LEU A 225 -3.15 8.83 -8.05
C LEU A 225 -1.68 8.59 -7.69
N VAL A 226 -1.11 7.48 -8.19
CA VAL A 226 0.24 7.01 -7.83
C VAL A 226 1.12 6.96 -9.08
N PRO A 227 2.26 7.69 -9.11
CA PRO A 227 3.17 7.67 -10.24
C PRO A 227 3.63 6.25 -10.62
N GLU A 228 3.92 6.08 -11.91
CA GLU A 228 4.40 4.83 -12.49
C GLU A 228 5.51 4.17 -11.67
N MET A 229 5.47 2.85 -11.47
CA MET A 229 6.58 2.13 -10.85
C MET A 229 7.44 1.47 -11.91
N LYS A 230 8.77 1.42 -11.73
CA LYS A 230 9.64 0.71 -12.69
C LYS A 230 9.17 -0.74 -12.85
N LYS A 231 9.14 -1.23 -14.10
CA LYS A 231 8.67 -2.58 -14.48
C LYS A 231 7.16 -2.85 -14.33
N VAL A 232 6.35 -1.84 -13.97
CA VAL A 232 4.89 -1.95 -13.91
C VAL A 232 4.28 -1.17 -15.08
N PRO A 233 3.86 -1.83 -16.18
CA PRO A 233 3.42 -1.16 -17.40
C PRO A 233 1.96 -0.70 -17.36
N TRP A 234 1.21 -1.03 -16.30
CA TRP A 234 -0.23 -0.78 -16.22
C TRP A 234 -0.56 0.70 -16.28
N HIS A 235 -1.74 1.03 -16.79
CA HIS A 235 -2.25 2.40 -16.78
C HIS A 235 -3.18 2.65 -15.57
N GLY A 236 -3.88 1.60 -15.16
CA GLY A 236 -4.82 1.65 -14.05
C GLY A 236 -5.01 0.28 -13.39
N ALA A 237 -5.64 0.31 -12.22
CA ALA A 237 -6.15 -0.87 -11.56
C ALA A 237 -7.37 -0.51 -10.71
N THR A 238 -8.34 -1.41 -10.64
CA THR A 238 -9.53 -1.28 -9.80
C THR A 238 -9.52 -2.34 -8.71
N LYS A 239 -9.76 -1.95 -7.47
CA LYS A 239 -9.84 -2.90 -6.36
C LYS A 239 -10.90 -2.50 -5.35
N TRP A 240 -11.72 -3.45 -4.92
CA TRP A 240 -12.57 -3.24 -3.76
C TRP A 240 -11.77 -3.40 -2.46
N LEU A 241 -11.75 -2.35 -1.65
CA LEU A 241 -11.05 -2.33 -0.35
C LEU A 241 -11.94 -2.86 0.78
N SER A 242 -13.25 -2.69 0.64
CA SER A 242 -14.29 -3.24 1.51
C SER A 242 -15.58 -3.42 0.71
N ALA A 243 -16.65 -3.94 1.33
CA ALA A 243 -17.95 -4.06 0.69
C ALA A 243 -18.56 -2.70 0.26
N SER A 244 -18.10 -1.60 0.87
CA SER A 244 -18.65 -0.24 0.71
C SER A 244 -17.63 0.75 0.16
N LYS A 245 -16.40 0.34 -0.18
CA LYS A 245 -15.35 1.24 -0.68
C LYS A 245 -14.56 0.59 -1.81
N ALA A 246 -14.65 1.19 -3.00
CA ALA A 246 -13.82 0.83 -4.15
C ALA A 246 -12.59 1.75 -4.23
N MET A 247 -11.53 1.27 -4.88
CA MET A 247 -10.35 2.04 -5.24
C MET A 247 -10.19 1.99 -6.75
N ILE A 248 -10.02 3.17 -7.35
CA ILE A 248 -9.47 3.32 -8.70
C ILE A 248 -8.05 3.83 -8.52
N LEU A 249 -7.07 3.07 -8.98
CA LEU A 249 -5.67 3.41 -8.96
C LEU A 249 -5.26 3.79 -10.37
N LEU A 250 -4.78 5.01 -10.57
CA LEU A 250 -4.24 5.47 -11.85
C LEU A 250 -2.79 5.90 -11.69
N ASN A 251 -2.03 5.74 -12.76
CA ASN A 251 -0.80 6.50 -12.94
C ASN A 251 -0.93 7.51 -14.08
N LEU A 252 0.06 8.40 -14.19
CA LEU A 252 0.26 9.26 -15.35
C LEU A 252 1.40 8.74 -16.25
N ARG A 253 1.70 7.41 -16.21
CA ARG A 253 2.74 6.79 -17.06
C ARG A 253 2.34 6.99 -18.53
N GLY A 254 3.27 7.46 -19.36
CA GLY A 254 3.09 7.44 -20.83
C GLY A 254 2.65 8.74 -21.52
N LYS A 255 2.28 9.79 -20.78
CA LYS A 255 1.83 11.11 -21.31
C LYS A 255 0.45 11.09 -21.98
N MET A 256 -0.08 12.30 -22.07
CA MET A 256 -1.26 12.74 -22.82
C MET A 256 -2.62 12.45 -22.16
N GLU A 257 -3.45 13.47 -22.14
CA GLU A 257 -4.76 13.48 -21.50
C GLU A 257 -5.70 12.38 -22.01
N ASP A 258 -5.61 11.98 -23.27
CA ASP A 258 -6.49 10.98 -23.86
C ASP A 258 -6.31 9.60 -23.21
N GLN A 259 -5.07 9.22 -22.90
CA GLN A 259 -4.77 7.97 -22.23
C GLN A 259 -5.21 8.00 -20.77
N PHE A 260 -5.00 9.13 -20.08
CA PHE A 260 -5.47 9.31 -18.70
C PHE A 260 -6.99 9.17 -18.60
N TRP A 261 -7.73 9.91 -19.43
CA TRP A 261 -9.18 9.89 -19.41
C TRP A 261 -9.70 8.50 -19.77
N PHE A 262 -9.17 7.87 -20.82
CA PHE A 262 -9.56 6.51 -21.18
C PHE A 262 -9.33 5.52 -20.02
N SER A 263 -8.17 5.60 -19.36
CA SER A 263 -7.85 4.74 -18.20
C SER A 263 -8.83 4.98 -17.06
N PHE A 264 -9.13 6.23 -16.71
CA PHE A 264 -10.12 6.53 -15.67
C PHE A 264 -11.49 5.92 -15.98
N PHE A 265 -12.03 6.14 -17.19
CA PHE A 265 -13.35 5.62 -17.54
C PHE A 265 -13.37 4.10 -17.67
N HIS A 266 -12.27 3.48 -18.07
CA HIS A 266 -12.10 2.03 -18.08
C HIS A 266 -12.20 1.47 -16.66
N GLU A 267 -11.43 2.01 -15.71
CA GLU A 267 -11.50 1.60 -14.30
C GLU A 267 -12.88 1.88 -13.69
N ALA A 268 -13.51 3.00 -14.03
CA ALA A 268 -14.89 3.28 -13.63
C ALA A 268 -15.88 2.24 -14.18
N GLY A 269 -15.66 1.73 -15.39
CA GLY A 269 -16.40 0.62 -15.98
C GLY A 269 -16.35 -0.63 -15.10
N HIS A 270 -15.17 -1.03 -14.65
CA HIS A 270 -15.02 -2.16 -13.71
C HIS A 270 -15.79 -1.94 -12.40
N VAL A 271 -15.68 -0.75 -11.80
CA VAL A 271 -16.42 -0.43 -10.56
C VAL A 271 -17.94 -0.51 -10.76
N LEU A 272 -18.46 -0.10 -11.93
CA LEU A 272 -19.89 -0.10 -12.22
C LEU A 272 -20.43 -1.47 -12.65
N HIS A 273 -19.63 -2.30 -13.31
CA HIS A 273 -20.14 -3.45 -14.03
C HIS A 273 -19.68 -4.81 -13.50
N ASP A 274 -18.63 -4.84 -12.68
CA ASP A 274 -18.00 -6.08 -12.27
C ASP A 274 -18.15 -6.39 -10.77
N SER A 275 -17.60 -7.53 -10.35
CA SER A 275 -17.77 -8.09 -9.01
C SER A 275 -16.94 -7.36 -7.97
N LYS A 276 -17.51 -7.18 -6.77
CA LYS A 276 -16.83 -6.57 -5.61
C LYS A 276 -15.67 -7.39 -5.02
N LYS A 277 -15.42 -8.61 -5.50
CA LYS A 277 -14.42 -9.51 -4.92
C LYS A 277 -13.08 -9.51 -5.64
N ASP A 278 -13.00 -8.81 -6.76
CA ASP A 278 -11.86 -8.91 -7.66
C ASP A 278 -11.01 -7.64 -7.60
N LEU A 279 -9.72 -7.84 -7.84
CA LEU A 279 -8.83 -6.81 -8.34
C LEU A 279 -8.98 -6.82 -9.88
N TYR A 280 -8.78 -5.69 -10.56
CA TYR A 280 -8.74 -5.62 -12.02
C TYR A 280 -7.53 -4.76 -12.39
N ILE A 281 -6.83 -5.14 -13.46
CA ILE A 281 -5.55 -4.54 -13.83
C ILE A 281 -5.56 -4.31 -15.33
N ASN A 282 -5.46 -3.06 -15.73
CA ASN A 282 -5.34 -2.70 -17.13
C ASN A 282 -3.88 -2.85 -17.58
N ASP A 283 -3.54 -4.03 -18.10
CA ASP A 283 -2.24 -4.36 -18.68
C ASP A 283 -2.21 -4.32 -20.22
N GLY A 284 -3.33 -3.96 -20.85
CA GLY A 284 -3.49 -3.89 -22.30
C GLY A 284 -3.80 -5.24 -22.97
N SER A 285 -3.90 -6.34 -22.23
CA SER A 285 -4.40 -7.61 -22.76
C SER A 285 -5.92 -7.58 -22.92
N SER A 286 -6.44 -8.18 -24.00
CA SER A 286 -7.85 -8.05 -24.37
C SER A 286 -8.63 -9.36 -24.37
N ASP A 287 -8.04 -10.48 -23.96
CA ASP A 287 -8.69 -11.80 -24.10
C ASP A 287 -9.77 -12.07 -23.04
N ASP A 288 -10.03 -11.12 -22.12
CA ASP A 288 -11.07 -11.21 -21.09
C ASP A 288 -12.33 -10.41 -21.50
N PRO A 289 -13.54 -11.02 -21.53
CA PRO A 289 -14.79 -10.30 -21.81
C PRO A 289 -15.05 -9.08 -20.92
N ARG A 290 -14.53 -9.08 -19.68
CA ARG A 290 -14.65 -7.95 -18.75
C ARG A 290 -13.82 -6.75 -19.22
N GLU A 291 -12.59 -7.00 -19.67
CA GLU A 291 -11.71 -5.97 -20.24
C GLU A 291 -12.32 -5.38 -21.51
N HIS A 292 -12.95 -6.21 -22.35
CA HIS A 292 -13.71 -5.71 -23.51
C HIS A 292 -14.85 -4.78 -23.10
N LYS A 293 -15.65 -5.17 -22.10
CA LYS A 293 -16.77 -4.37 -21.61
C LYS A 293 -16.31 -3.04 -20.98
N ALA A 294 -15.21 -3.06 -20.22
CA ALA A 294 -14.63 -1.85 -19.65
C ALA A 294 -14.08 -0.91 -20.74
N ASN A 295 -13.42 -1.47 -21.76
CA ASN A 295 -12.96 -0.72 -22.93
C ASN A 295 -14.10 -0.09 -23.74
N GLU A 296 -15.17 -0.85 -23.98
CA GLU A 296 -16.38 -0.37 -24.64
C GLU A 296 -17.06 0.74 -23.83
N PHE A 297 -17.21 0.53 -22.51
CA PHE A 297 -17.77 1.55 -21.61
C PHE A 297 -16.96 2.85 -21.64
N ALA A 298 -15.63 2.77 -21.58
CA ALA A 298 -14.76 3.94 -21.62
C ALA A 298 -14.87 4.68 -22.95
N ALA A 299 -14.84 3.91 -24.05
CA ALA A 299 -15.01 4.42 -25.40
C ALA A 299 -16.34 5.18 -25.55
N GLU A 300 -17.47 4.52 -25.29
CA GLU A 300 -18.81 5.10 -25.46
C GLU A 300 -19.06 6.28 -24.52
N THR A 301 -18.53 6.24 -23.30
CA THR A 301 -18.66 7.35 -22.34
C THR A 301 -17.94 8.58 -22.84
N LEU A 302 -16.73 8.43 -23.40
CA LEU A 302 -15.94 9.55 -23.89
C LEU A 302 -16.50 10.15 -25.17
N ILE A 303 -16.73 9.30 -26.17
CA ILE A 303 -17.26 9.69 -27.48
C ILE A 303 -18.15 8.55 -27.99
N PRO A 304 -19.45 8.81 -28.19
CA PRO A 304 -20.38 7.83 -28.77
C PRO A 304 -19.89 7.30 -30.12
N SER A 305 -20.05 6.00 -30.37
CA SER A 305 -19.52 5.35 -31.58
C SER A 305 -20.14 5.82 -32.89
N ASP A 306 -21.33 6.43 -32.87
CA ASP A 306 -21.97 7.04 -34.04
C ASP A 306 -21.15 8.21 -34.63
N ARG A 307 -20.25 8.81 -33.84
CA ARG A 307 -19.30 9.84 -34.29
C ARG A 307 -18.04 9.26 -34.94
N ASN A 308 -17.80 7.95 -34.87
CA ASN A 308 -16.58 7.33 -35.40
C ASN A 308 -16.35 7.59 -36.91
N PRO A 309 -17.36 7.54 -37.80
CA PRO A 309 -17.18 7.85 -39.22
C PRO A 309 -16.72 9.29 -39.45
N GLU A 310 -17.34 10.25 -38.74
CA GLU A 310 -16.95 11.66 -38.80
C GLU A 310 -15.50 11.82 -38.33
N ILE A 311 -15.15 11.21 -37.20
CA ILE A 311 -13.79 11.27 -36.64
C ILE A 311 -12.77 10.70 -37.63
N ALA A 312 -12.98 9.50 -38.18
CA ALA A 312 -12.06 8.90 -39.15
C ALA A 312 -11.87 9.75 -40.42
N SER A 313 -12.85 10.60 -40.75
CA SER A 313 -12.81 11.50 -41.89
C SER A 313 -12.07 12.83 -41.65
N LEU A 314 -11.71 13.16 -40.40
CA LEU A 314 -11.06 14.43 -40.06
C LEU A 314 -9.74 14.63 -40.82
N ARG A 315 -9.46 15.87 -41.22
CA ARG A 315 -8.26 16.24 -41.99
C ARG A 315 -7.50 17.40 -41.36
N ALA A 316 -8.18 18.41 -40.83
CA ALA A 316 -7.55 19.58 -40.23
C ALA A 316 -7.69 19.62 -38.70
N LYS A 317 -6.76 20.29 -38.03
CA LYS A 317 -6.84 20.57 -36.58
C LYS A 317 -8.12 21.34 -36.22
N ALA A 318 -8.58 22.24 -37.09
CA ALA A 318 -9.80 23.01 -36.89
C ALA A 318 -11.05 22.12 -36.79
N ASP A 319 -11.11 21.01 -37.54
CA ASP A 319 -12.24 20.08 -37.47
C ASP A 319 -12.24 19.32 -36.13
N VAL A 320 -11.07 18.91 -35.64
CA VAL A 320 -10.91 18.29 -34.31
C VAL A 320 -11.38 19.25 -33.21
N ILE A 321 -10.99 20.53 -33.28
CA ILE A 321 -11.38 21.56 -32.32
C ILE A 321 -12.89 21.78 -32.35
N ARG A 322 -13.49 21.89 -33.54
CA ARG A 322 -14.93 22.06 -33.71
C ARG A 322 -15.71 20.89 -33.09
N LEU A 323 -15.30 19.66 -33.41
CA LEU A 323 -15.94 18.45 -32.89
C LEU A 323 -15.81 18.32 -31.37
N ALA A 324 -14.62 18.62 -30.82
CA ALA A 324 -14.40 18.61 -29.38
C ALA A 324 -15.29 19.63 -28.65
N ALA A 325 -15.45 20.82 -29.21
CA ALA A 325 -16.33 21.85 -28.66
C ALA A 325 -17.82 21.44 -28.69
N GLU A 326 -18.26 20.82 -29.79
CA GLU A 326 -19.62 20.28 -29.92
C GLU A 326 -19.91 19.20 -28.86
N LEU A 327 -18.96 18.28 -28.68
CA LEU A 327 -19.04 17.18 -27.71
C LEU A 327 -18.75 17.61 -26.27
N LYS A 328 -18.31 18.86 -26.05
CA LYS A 328 -17.88 19.41 -24.75
C LYS A 328 -16.80 18.57 -24.06
N ILE A 329 -15.84 18.10 -24.83
CA ILE A 329 -14.68 17.33 -24.36
C ILE A 329 -13.38 17.98 -24.81
N SER A 330 -12.26 17.54 -24.23
CA SER A 330 -10.96 18.01 -24.68
C SER A 330 -10.63 17.57 -26.11
N THR A 331 -9.93 18.44 -26.84
CA THR A 331 -9.39 18.16 -28.17
C THR A 331 -8.47 16.96 -28.20
N GLY A 332 -7.75 16.70 -27.10
CA GLY A 332 -6.85 15.56 -27.00
C GLY A 332 -7.59 14.22 -27.08
N ILE A 333 -8.82 14.15 -26.54
CA ILE A 333 -9.64 12.93 -26.54
C ILE A 333 -10.10 12.59 -27.95
N VAL A 334 -10.58 13.60 -28.71
CA VAL A 334 -10.95 13.43 -30.12
C VAL A 334 -9.73 13.01 -30.95
N ALA A 335 -8.57 13.65 -30.72
CA ALA A 335 -7.32 13.28 -31.38
C ALA A 335 -6.89 11.84 -31.03
N GLY A 336 -7.04 11.41 -29.77
CA GLY A 336 -6.77 10.04 -29.34
C GLY A 336 -7.68 9.02 -30.02
N ARG A 337 -8.98 9.30 -30.09
CA ARG A 337 -9.96 8.47 -30.82
C ARG A 337 -9.62 8.38 -32.31
N PHE A 338 -9.27 9.49 -32.96
CA PHE A 338 -8.83 9.51 -34.35
C PHE A 338 -7.64 8.57 -34.59
N GLN A 339 -6.60 8.69 -33.75
CA GLN A 339 -5.41 7.87 -33.88
C GLN A 339 -5.71 6.38 -33.70
N ARG A 340 -6.59 6.02 -32.76
CA ARG A 340 -7.00 4.64 -32.54
C ARG A 340 -7.81 4.07 -33.71
N LEU A 341 -8.73 4.85 -34.30
CA LEU A 341 -9.57 4.40 -35.41
C LEU A 341 -8.80 4.29 -36.74
N THR A 342 -7.77 5.12 -36.93
CA THR A 342 -7.07 5.25 -38.22
C THR A 342 -5.64 4.71 -38.19
N GLU A 343 -5.13 4.35 -37.02
CA GLU A 343 -3.75 3.93 -36.75
C GLU A 343 -2.68 5.00 -37.10
N LYS A 344 -3.10 6.26 -37.27
CA LYS A 344 -2.23 7.39 -37.62
C LYS A 344 -1.69 8.11 -36.37
N TRP A 345 -0.85 7.44 -35.60
CA TRP A 345 -0.35 7.90 -34.28
C TRP A 345 0.39 9.26 -34.27
N SER A 346 0.90 9.74 -35.41
CA SER A 346 1.59 11.04 -35.51
C SER A 346 0.65 12.24 -35.67
N TYR A 347 -0.61 12.02 -36.04
CA TYR A 347 -1.55 13.08 -36.37
C TYR A 347 -2.10 13.75 -35.13
N PHE A 348 -2.31 15.07 -35.21
CA PHE A 348 -2.95 15.88 -34.15
C PHE A 348 -2.29 15.84 -32.77
N ASN A 349 -1.04 15.35 -32.64
CA ASN A 349 -0.33 15.31 -31.35
C ASN A 349 -0.22 16.67 -30.65
N GLY A 350 -0.15 17.77 -31.42
CA GLY A 350 -0.16 19.13 -30.88
C GLY A 350 -1.50 19.60 -30.29
N LEU A 351 -2.56 18.78 -30.34
CA LEU A 351 -3.87 19.06 -29.74
C LEU A 351 -4.09 18.30 -28.42
N LYS A 352 -3.15 17.44 -28.03
CA LYS A 352 -3.20 16.68 -26.80
C LYS A 352 -2.37 17.41 -25.73
N ARG A 353 -2.95 17.60 -24.55
CA ARG A 353 -2.27 18.15 -23.37
C ARG A 353 -1.51 17.07 -22.64
N ARG A 354 -0.34 17.40 -22.11
CA ARG A 354 0.40 16.53 -21.20
C ARG A 354 0.00 16.88 -19.76
N PHE A 355 -0.39 15.86 -18.99
CA PHE A 355 -0.58 16.01 -17.55
C PHE A 355 0.73 15.75 -16.80
N GLU A 356 0.93 16.52 -15.75
CA GLU A 356 2.07 16.42 -14.84
C GLU A 356 1.56 16.32 -13.41
N TRP A 357 2.20 15.49 -12.60
CA TRP A 357 1.91 15.47 -11.18
C TRP A 357 2.42 16.76 -10.54
N VAL A 358 1.52 17.53 -9.93
CA VAL A 358 1.95 18.56 -9.00
C VAL A 358 2.45 17.85 -7.75
N VAL A 359 3.77 17.65 -7.66
CA VAL A 359 4.40 17.10 -6.46
C VAL A 359 4.26 18.14 -5.36
N THR A 360 3.21 18.03 -4.55
CA THR A 360 3.19 18.71 -3.25
C THR A 360 4.18 17.99 -2.35
N ASN A 361 5.43 18.47 -2.32
CA ASN A 361 6.34 18.15 -1.24
C ASN A 361 5.64 18.51 0.07
N LYS A 362 5.34 17.50 0.90
CA LYS A 362 4.95 17.72 2.29
C LYS A 362 6.19 17.88 3.15
#